data_AF-A0AAV1D8S0-F1
#
_entry.id   AF-A0AAV1D8S0-F1
#
_cell.length_a   1.000
_cell.length_b   1.000
_cell.length_c   1.000
_cell.angle_alpha   90.00
_cell.angle_beta   90.00
_cell.angle_gamma   90.00
#
_symmetry.space_group_name_H-M   'P 1'
#
loop_
_entity.id
_entity.type
_entity.pdbx_description
1 polymer ?
#
loop_
_entity_poly.entity_id
_entity_poly.type
_entity_poly.pdbx_seq_one_letter_code
_entity_poly.pdbx_strand_id
1 'polypeptide(L)'
;MTYMVRNELCTRGATLCSFATLRQSLSKVLTRFHPLAGRLSDENDFTVDCNDSGALFVEAKIQANLAEVITEPSMDELKQFLPLGPTETNVLLAIQLNVFDCGKLGDGASLVNFMHSWAAVTFHGRRCSFGFDFKPSTDRISKEEKIVSKRVVFDKEKLAKLKSSVPESQVTDPTRVEAVSAYFWRHFMDVAKAQNPNKKMAVVATHVVNLRPRMDQSLPD
;
A
#
# COMPACT_ATOMS: atom_id res chain seq x y z
N MET A 1 12.45 -30.41 -4.02
CA MET A 1 13.17 -29.85 -5.18
C MET A 1 13.67 -28.47 -4.76
N THR A 2 14.97 -28.33 -4.58
CA THR A 2 15.62 -27.16 -3.97
C THR A 2 16.01 -26.20 -5.08
N TYR A 3 15.45 -24.99 -5.12
CA TYR A 3 15.84 -24.00 -6.12
C TYR A 3 17.09 -23.25 -5.66
N MET A 4 18.20 -23.53 -6.35
CA MET A 4 19.45 -22.78 -6.29
C MET A 4 19.23 -21.35 -6.81
N VAL A 5 19.50 -20.35 -5.98
CA VAL A 5 19.67 -18.96 -6.41
C VAL A 5 21.10 -18.83 -6.93
N ARG A 6 21.26 -18.59 -8.24
CA ARG A 6 22.57 -18.34 -8.86
C ARG A 6 23.19 -17.07 -8.26
N ASN A 7 24.37 -17.24 -7.68
CA ASN A 7 25.31 -16.17 -7.37
C ASN A 7 25.98 -15.69 -8.67
N GLU A 8 25.95 -14.39 -8.93
CA GLU A 8 27.07 -13.73 -9.58
C GLU A 8 27.53 -12.52 -8.75
N LEU A 9 28.84 -12.42 -8.59
CA LEU A 9 29.58 -11.60 -7.63
C LEU A 9 29.57 -10.10 -7.99
N CYS A 10 29.41 -9.20 -6.99
CA CYS A 10 30.27 -8.02 -6.86
C CYS A 10 30.20 -7.34 -5.47
N THR A 11 31.35 -7.35 -4.78
CA THR A 11 31.92 -6.46 -3.74
C THR A 11 31.08 -5.84 -2.59
N ARG A 12 31.57 -6.09 -1.35
CA ARG A 12 31.29 -5.48 -0.02
C ARG A 12 30.26 -6.20 0.88
N GLY A 13 30.77 -7.08 1.75
CA GLY A 13 30.03 -8.03 2.59
C GLY A 13 29.00 -7.49 3.62
N ALA A 14 28.83 -6.18 3.79
CA ALA A 14 27.78 -5.63 4.66
C ALA A 14 26.38 -5.72 4.03
N THR A 15 26.29 -5.56 2.70
CA THR A 15 25.01 -5.51 2.00
C THR A 15 24.35 -6.89 1.91
N LEU A 16 25.14 -7.95 1.66
CA LEU A 16 24.71 -9.35 1.63
C LEU A 16 24.16 -9.83 2.98
N CYS A 17 24.81 -9.45 4.08
CA CYS A 17 24.36 -9.79 5.44
C CYS A 17 22.99 -9.17 5.77
N SER A 18 22.75 -7.93 5.30
CA SER A 18 21.46 -7.25 5.47
C SER A 18 20.33 -7.91 4.66
N PHE A 19 20.58 -8.36 3.43
CA PHE A 19 19.57 -9.05 2.62
C PHE A 19 19.22 -10.43 3.18
N ALA A 20 20.23 -11.22 3.56
CA ALA A 20 20.03 -12.50 4.21
C ALA A 20 19.22 -12.35 5.50
N THR A 21 19.50 -11.30 6.29
CA THR A 21 18.74 -10.98 7.50
C THR A 21 17.28 -10.66 7.19
N LEU A 22 17.00 -9.83 6.17
CA LEU A 22 15.64 -9.48 5.77
C LEU A 22 14.86 -10.71 5.28
N ARG A 23 15.44 -11.54 4.41
CA ARG A 23 14.81 -12.79 3.96
C ARG A 23 14.55 -13.76 5.13
N GLN A 24 15.50 -13.88 6.05
CA GLN A 24 15.33 -14.73 7.23
C GLN A 24 14.23 -14.20 8.17
N SER A 25 14.16 -12.89 8.39
CA SER A 25 13.10 -12.26 9.19
C SER A 25 11.72 -12.46 8.54
N LEU A 26 11.63 -12.34 7.22
CA LEU A 26 10.41 -12.58 6.45
C LEU A 26 9.95 -14.03 6.60
N SER A 27 10.85 -15.00 6.42
CA SER A 27 10.55 -16.42 6.63
C SER A 27 10.00 -16.69 8.03
N LYS A 28 10.60 -16.10 9.07
CA LYS A 28 10.10 -16.22 10.46
C LYS A 28 8.70 -15.65 10.62
N VAL A 29 8.40 -14.50 10.01
CA VAL A 29 7.09 -13.86 10.09
C VAL A 29 6.05 -14.69 9.34
N LEU A 30 6.37 -15.20 8.15
CA LEU A 30 5.47 -16.02 7.35
C LEU A 30 5.00 -17.29 8.06
N THR A 31 5.74 -17.83 9.03
CA THR A 31 5.22 -18.93 9.87
C THR A 31 3.93 -18.57 10.64
N ARG A 32 3.73 -17.28 10.93
CA ARG A 32 2.51 -16.77 11.61
C ARG A 32 1.48 -16.27 10.61
N PHE A 33 1.95 -15.73 9.49
CA PHE A 33 1.15 -15.22 8.41
C PHE A 33 1.19 -16.21 7.23
N HIS A 34 1.04 -17.50 7.52
CA HIS A 34 1.24 -18.58 6.55
C HIS A 34 0.34 -18.47 5.31
N PRO A 35 -0.90 -17.92 5.37
CA PRO A 35 -1.69 -17.73 4.15
C PRO A 35 -1.01 -16.78 3.16
N LEU A 36 -0.18 -15.82 3.61
CA LEU A 36 0.57 -14.91 2.74
C LEU A 36 1.67 -15.61 1.94
N ALA A 37 2.08 -16.82 2.34
CA ALA A 37 2.99 -17.67 1.58
C ALA A 37 2.25 -18.59 0.57
N GLY A 38 0.92 -18.51 0.51
CA GLY A 38 0.08 -19.30 -0.39
C GLY A 38 -0.15 -18.65 -1.76
N ARG A 39 -1.17 -19.13 -2.46
CA ARG A 39 -1.66 -18.57 -3.73
C ARG A 39 -3.16 -18.35 -3.67
N LEU A 40 -3.68 -17.41 -4.45
CA LEU A 40 -5.12 -17.38 -4.74
C LEU A 40 -5.49 -18.62 -5.56
N SER A 41 -6.61 -19.24 -5.23
CA SER A 41 -7.09 -20.41 -5.95
C SER A 41 -7.61 -20.00 -7.33
N ASP A 42 -7.14 -20.69 -8.38
CA ASP A 42 -7.63 -20.48 -9.75
C ASP A 42 -9.11 -20.90 -9.92
N GLU A 43 -9.61 -21.76 -9.02
CA GLU A 43 -11.01 -22.23 -9.04
C GLU A 43 -11.96 -21.25 -8.35
N ASN A 44 -11.47 -20.48 -7.38
CA ASN A 44 -12.25 -19.54 -6.59
C ASN A 44 -11.37 -18.39 -6.08
N ASP A 45 -11.52 -17.20 -6.67
CA ASP A 45 -10.78 -15.98 -6.30
C ASP A 45 -10.96 -15.55 -4.83
N PHE A 46 -11.89 -16.17 -4.09
CA PHE A 46 -12.14 -15.91 -2.67
C PHE A 46 -11.44 -16.89 -1.72
N THR A 47 -10.70 -17.89 -2.23
CA THR A 47 -9.97 -18.86 -1.39
C THR A 47 -8.46 -18.76 -1.60
N VAL A 48 -7.74 -18.99 -0.50
CA VAL A 48 -6.28 -19.04 -0.49
C VAL A 48 -5.85 -20.50 -0.35
N ASP A 49 -5.08 -20.98 -1.31
CA ASP A 49 -4.33 -22.22 -1.19
C ASP A 49 -3.06 -21.99 -0.38
N CYS A 50 -3.05 -22.48 0.87
CA CYS A 50 -1.92 -22.37 1.80
C CYS A 50 -0.84 -23.42 1.49
N ASN A 51 -0.36 -23.44 0.26
CA ASN A 51 0.59 -24.43 -0.26
C ASN A 51 2.07 -24.11 0.00
N ASP A 52 2.37 -23.13 0.84
CA ASP A 52 3.72 -22.66 1.17
C ASP A 52 4.60 -22.35 -0.07
N SER A 53 3.99 -21.94 -1.19
CA SER A 53 4.71 -21.51 -2.41
C SER A 53 5.62 -20.29 -2.19
N GLY A 54 5.51 -19.65 -1.03
CA GLY A 54 6.35 -18.54 -0.59
C GLY A 54 5.90 -17.18 -1.14
N ALA A 55 6.41 -16.12 -0.52
CA ALA A 55 6.23 -14.75 -0.96
C ALA A 55 7.26 -14.38 -2.05
N LEU A 56 6.88 -13.51 -2.99
CA LEU A 56 7.82 -12.96 -3.95
C LEU A 56 8.71 -11.92 -3.26
N PHE A 57 10.03 -12.07 -3.41
CA PHE A 57 11.01 -11.13 -2.88
C PHE A 57 11.97 -10.69 -3.98
N VAL A 58 11.83 -9.45 -4.43
CA VAL A 58 12.63 -8.85 -5.52
C VAL A 58 13.64 -7.87 -4.92
N GLU A 59 14.84 -7.88 -5.48
CA GLU A 59 15.89 -6.92 -5.14
C GLU A 59 16.21 -6.10 -6.39
N ALA A 60 16.12 -4.77 -6.27
CA ALA A 60 16.43 -3.84 -7.35
C ALA A 60 17.54 -2.89 -6.90
N LYS A 61 18.56 -2.72 -7.73
CA LYS A 61 19.62 -1.73 -7.53
C LYS A 61 19.38 -0.55 -8.46
N ILE A 62 19.28 0.64 -7.88
CA ILE A 62 18.96 1.86 -8.58
C ILE A 62 20.16 2.79 -8.51
N GLN A 63 20.66 3.18 -9.68
CA GLN A 63 21.79 4.10 -9.83
C GLN A 63 21.30 5.55 -9.77
N ALA A 64 20.76 5.94 -8.61
CA ALA A 64 20.27 7.28 -8.36
C ALA A 64 20.31 7.60 -6.86
N ASN A 65 20.22 8.88 -6.52
CA ASN A 65 19.97 9.30 -5.15
C ASN A 65 18.48 9.19 -4.83
N LEU A 66 18.15 8.66 -3.65
CA LEU A 66 16.77 8.56 -3.19
C LEU A 66 16.06 9.92 -3.18
N ALA A 67 16.76 10.99 -2.78
CA ALA A 67 16.21 12.34 -2.72
C ALA A 67 15.75 12.85 -4.09
N GLU A 68 16.47 12.51 -5.15
CA GLU A 68 16.12 12.89 -6.53
C GLU A 68 14.81 12.22 -6.95
N VAL A 69 14.62 10.95 -6.55
CA VAL A 69 13.44 10.15 -6.92
C VAL A 69 12.19 10.54 -6.12
N ILE A 70 12.29 10.87 -4.83
CA ILE A 70 11.11 11.10 -3.97
C ILE A 70 10.61 12.54 -3.94
N THR A 71 11.39 13.49 -4.45
CA THR A 71 11.05 14.93 -4.38
C THR A 71 9.80 15.23 -5.22
N GLU A 72 9.79 14.83 -6.48
CA GLU A 72 8.66 15.00 -7.39
C GLU A 72 8.49 13.77 -8.30
N PRO A 73 8.12 12.62 -7.72
CA PRO A 73 8.03 11.39 -8.51
C PRO A 73 6.84 11.46 -9.47
N SER A 74 7.06 11.04 -10.71
CA SER A 74 5.95 10.67 -11.58
C SER A 74 5.38 9.32 -11.15
N MET A 75 4.08 9.10 -11.35
CA MET A 75 3.48 7.80 -11.02
C MET A 75 4.08 6.65 -11.84
N ASP A 76 4.55 6.92 -13.05
CA ASP A 76 5.16 5.91 -13.91
C ASP A 76 6.55 5.50 -13.41
N GLU A 77 7.29 6.41 -12.76
CA GLU A 77 8.52 6.07 -12.03
C GLU A 77 8.20 5.28 -10.76
N LEU A 78 7.15 5.64 -10.01
CA LEU A 78 6.77 4.90 -8.80
C LEU A 78 6.37 3.45 -9.06
N LYS A 79 5.76 3.17 -10.22
CA LYS A 79 5.42 1.79 -10.63
C LYS A 79 6.64 0.88 -10.72
N GLN A 80 7.84 1.43 -10.99
CA GLN A 80 9.07 0.65 -11.07
C GLN A 80 9.55 0.15 -9.71
N PHE A 81 9.01 0.71 -8.62
CA PHE A 81 9.32 0.26 -7.26
C PHE A 81 8.40 -0.84 -6.75
N LEU A 82 7.40 -1.24 -7.55
CA LEU A 82 6.47 -2.32 -7.23
C LEU A 82 7.00 -3.68 -7.72
N PRO A 83 6.93 -4.74 -6.90
CA PRO A 83 7.44 -6.07 -7.26
C PRO A 83 6.64 -6.78 -8.35
N LEU A 84 5.38 -6.36 -8.56
CA LEU A 84 4.46 -6.97 -9.51
C LEU A 84 3.81 -5.90 -10.38
N GLY A 85 3.67 -6.23 -11.67
CA GLY A 85 2.80 -5.49 -12.58
C GLY A 85 1.32 -5.80 -12.32
N PRO A 86 0.39 -5.06 -12.96
CA PRO A 86 -1.05 -5.18 -12.72
C PRO A 86 -1.66 -6.54 -13.14
N THR A 87 -0.89 -7.44 -13.75
CA THR A 87 -1.36 -8.69 -14.38
C THR A 87 -0.94 -9.96 -13.64
N GLU A 88 -0.08 -9.88 -12.63
CA GLU A 88 0.39 -11.06 -11.88
C GLU A 88 -0.44 -11.22 -10.61
N THR A 89 -1.47 -12.06 -10.67
CA THR A 89 -2.61 -11.98 -9.74
C THR A 89 -2.67 -13.06 -8.68
N ASN A 90 -1.93 -14.18 -8.80
CA ASN A 90 -2.09 -15.29 -7.86
C ASN A 90 -1.14 -15.25 -6.65
N VAL A 91 -0.19 -14.31 -6.61
CA VAL A 91 0.75 -14.13 -5.48
C VAL A 91 0.12 -13.22 -4.42
N LEU A 92 0.05 -13.71 -3.18
CA LEU A 92 -0.58 -12.99 -2.07
C LEU A 92 0.33 -11.98 -1.38
N LEU A 93 1.64 -12.18 -1.41
CA LEU A 93 2.61 -11.25 -0.86
C LEU A 93 3.80 -11.12 -1.81
N ALA A 94 4.06 -9.88 -2.21
CA ALA A 94 5.20 -9.52 -3.01
C ALA A 94 5.89 -8.30 -2.37
N ILE A 95 7.22 -8.37 -2.27
CA ILE A 95 8.06 -7.35 -1.65
C ILE A 95 9.17 -7.00 -2.62
N GLN A 96 9.37 -5.70 -2.86
CA GLN A 96 10.52 -5.19 -3.60
C GLN A 96 11.41 -4.34 -2.69
N LEU A 97 12.68 -4.72 -2.63
CA LEU A 97 13.69 -3.96 -1.92
C LEU A 97 14.52 -3.17 -2.92
N ASN A 98 14.42 -1.84 -2.84
CA ASN A 98 15.08 -0.90 -3.72
C ASN A 98 16.33 -0.34 -3.03
N VAL A 99 17.52 -0.54 -3.62
CA VAL A 99 18.80 -0.06 -3.09
C VAL A 99 19.33 1.05 -3.97
N PHE A 100 19.38 2.24 -3.40
CA PHE A 100 19.91 3.47 -3.98
C PHE A 100 21.38 3.66 -3.57
N ASP A 101 22.09 4.54 -4.28
CA ASP A 101 23.50 4.84 -3.97
C ASP A 101 23.67 5.46 -2.58
N CYS A 102 22.65 6.16 -2.08
CA CYS A 102 22.63 6.77 -0.76
C CYS A 102 22.01 5.90 0.35
N GLY A 103 21.51 4.69 0.06
CA GLY A 103 20.88 3.82 1.05
C GLY A 103 19.72 2.97 0.51
N LYS A 104 18.97 2.31 1.40
CA LYS A 104 17.89 1.38 1.03
C LYS A 104 16.51 2.00 1.28
N LEU A 105 15.57 1.74 0.38
CA LEU A 105 14.14 1.98 0.55
C LEU A 105 13.41 0.65 0.32
N GLY A 106 12.72 0.14 1.32
CA GLY A 106 11.81 -1.00 1.15
C GLY A 106 10.45 -0.49 0.73
N ASP A 107 9.91 -0.98 -0.40
CA ASP A 107 8.50 -0.82 -0.73
C ASP A 107 7.75 -2.07 -0.29
N GLY A 108 6.59 -1.87 0.33
CA GLY A 108 5.78 -2.91 0.91
C GLY A 108 4.31 -2.55 0.76
N ALA A 109 3.63 -3.20 -0.18
CA ALA A 109 2.20 -3.05 -0.36
C ALA A 109 1.43 -3.94 0.66
N SER A 110 0.55 -3.29 1.42
CA SER A 110 -0.50 -3.79 2.32
C SER A 110 -0.31 -5.07 3.14
N LEU A 111 -0.03 -4.86 4.42
CA LEU A 111 -0.85 -5.28 5.56
C LEU A 111 -0.24 -4.57 6.78
N VAL A 112 -0.88 -3.52 7.30
CA VAL A 112 -0.29 -2.68 8.38
C VAL A 112 0.19 -3.54 9.55
N ASN A 113 -0.58 -4.58 9.90
CA ASN A 113 -0.21 -5.56 10.94
C ASN A 113 0.95 -6.48 10.55
N PHE A 114 1.02 -6.92 9.29
CA PHE A 114 2.15 -7.68 8.75
C PHE A 114 3.41 -6.81 8.73
N MET A 115 3.34 -5.59 8.21
CA MET A 115 4.45 -4.63 8.16
C MET A 115 4.94 -4.27 9.56
N HIS A 116 4.03 -4.02 10.50
CA HIS A 116 4.37 -3.79 11.90
C HIS A 116 5.04 -5.02 12.53
N SER A 117 4.52 -6.22 12.28
CA SER A 117 5.12 -7.47 12.78
C SER A 117 6.48 -7.76 12.16
N TRP A 118 6.61 -7.52 10.86
CA TRP A 118 7.85 -7.74 10.14
C TRP A 118 8.91 -6.74 10.59
N ALA A 119 8.56 -5.47 10.79
CA ALA A 119 9.43 -4.49 11.42
C ALA A 119 9.81 -4.91 12.86
N ALA A 120 8.84 -5.32 13.68
CA ALA A 120 9.11 -5.75 15.06
C ALA A 120 10.05 -6.95 15.16
N VAL A 121 9.90 -7.95 14.27
CA VAL A 121 10.80 -9.12 14.19
C VAL A 121 12.17 -8.71 13.65
N THR A 122 12.24 -7.81 12.66
CA THR A 122 13.50 -7.34 12.06
C THR A 122 14.33 -6.50 13.04
N PHE A 123 13.68 -5.63 13.83
CA PHE A 123 14.37 -4.69 14.72
C PHE A 123 14.49 -5.16 16.18
N HIS A 124 13.51 -5.91 16.71
CA HIS A 124 13.39 -6.12 18.16
C HIS A 124 13.11 -7.58 18.59
N GLY A 125 12.90 -8.53 17.66
CA GLY A 125 12.65 -9.94 17.97
C GLY A 125 11.37 -10.21 18.79
N ARG A 126 10.42 -9.26 18.87
CA ARG A 126 9.20 -9.37 19.71
C ARG A 126 8.07 -10.12 19.01
N ARG A 127 7.19 -10.75 19.81
CA ARG A 127 6.04 -11.53 19.35
C ARG A 127 4.73 -10.72 19.46
N CYS A 128 3.91 -10.74 18.41
CA CYS A 128 2.51 -10.28 18.41
C CYS A 128 1.56 -11.41 17.93
N SER A 129 0.31 -11.41 18.39
CA SER A 129 -0.75 -12.39 18.05
C SER A 129 -1.81 -11.72 17.16
N PHE A 130 -2.36 -12.44 16.18
CA PHE A 130 -3.36 -11.89 15.24
C PHE A 130 -4.40 -12.93 14.83
N GLY A 131 -5.63 -12.46 14.61
CA GLY A 131 -6.70 -13.18 13.91
C GLY A 131 -6.89 -12.59 12.51
N PHE A 132 -7.04 -13.45 11.50
CA PHE A 132 -7.23 -13.07 10.11
C PHE A 132 -8.64 -13.41 9.64
N ASP A 133 -9.40 -12.40 9.27
CA ASP A 133 -10.62 -12.55 8.46
C ASP A 133 -10.57 -11.48 7.36
N PHE A 134 -9.93 -11.82 6.25
CA PHE A 134 -9.80 -10.94 5.08
C PHE A 134 -10.72 -11.46 3.98
N LYS A 135 -11.71 -10.65 3.59
CA LYS A 135 -12.51 -10.89 2.39
C LYS A 135 -11.94 -10.03 1.27
N PRO A 136 -11.40 -10.63 0.18
CA PRO A 136 -10.86 -9.84 -0.92
C PRO A 136 -11.98 -9.05 -1.60
N SER A 137 -11.72 -7.76 -1.86
CA SER A 137 -12.60 -6.88 -2.61
C SER A 137 -12.42 -7.11 -4.11
N THR A 138 -13.50 -7.39 -4.83
CA THR A 138 -13.52 -7.62 -6.28
C THR A 138 -13.82 -6.35 -7.07
N ASP A 139 -13.16 -5.24 -6.76
CA ASP A 139 -13.28 -4.07 -7.63
C ASP A 139 -12.45 -4.31 -8.90
N ARG A 140 -13.13 -4.80 -9.93
CA ARG A 140 -12.62 -4.91 -11.30
C ARG A 140 -12.26 -3.51 -11.78
N ILE A 141 -10.96 -3.20 -11.84
CA ILE A 141 -10.46 -2.01 -12.55
C ILE A 141 -10.88 -2.18 -14.02
N SER A 142 -11.84 -1.37 -14.46
CA SER A 142 -12.38 -1.42 -15.82
C SER A 142 -11.84 -0.28 -16.67
N LYS A 143 -11.37 -0.68 -17.87
CA LYS A 143 -10.94 0.07 -19.07
C LYS A 143 -9.79 1.08 -18.94
N GLU A 144 -8.93 0.99 -19.95
CA GLU A 144 -7.74 1.81 -20.24
C GLU A 144 -8.11 3.25 -20.58
N GLU A 145 -8.58 4.01 -19.60
CA GLU A 145 -8.57 5.48 -19.71
C GLU A 145 -7.22 6.01 -19.26
N LYS A 146 -6.72 7.06 -19.92
CA LYS A 146 -5.47 7.73 -19.52
C LYS A 146 -5.70 8.48 -18.20
N ILE A 147 -5.55 7.79 -17.09
CA ILE A 147 -5.62 8.36 -15.75
C ILE A 147 -4.25 8.95 -15.39
N VAL A 148 -4.21 10.25 -15.12
CA VAL A 148 -3.04 10.92 -14.54
C VAL A 148 -3.29 11.12 -13.06
N SER A 149 -2.38 10.66 -12.19
CA SER A 149 -2.45 10.97 -10.77
C SER A 149 -1.48 12.11 -10.43
N LYS A 150 -1.89 12.98 -9.51
CA LYS A 150 -1.06 14.07 -8.98
C LYS A 150 -1.11 14.08 -7.46
N ARG A 151 0.02 14.37 -6.82
CA ARG A 151 0.11 14.55 -5.36
C ARG A 151 -0.21 16.01 -5.00
N VAL A 152 -1.28 16.21 -4.24
CA VAL A 152 -1.66 17.52 -3.70
C VAL A 152 -1.38 17.54 -2.20
N VAL A 153 -0.51 18.45 -1.75
CA VAL A 153 -0.07 18.53 -0.34
C VAL A 153 -0.76 19.69 0.37
N PHE A 154 -1.45 19.36 1.46
CA PHE A 154 -2.05 20.32 2.38
C PHE A 154 -1.16 20.44 3.63
N ASP A 155 -0.37 21.51 3.69
CA ASP A 155 0.40 21.85 4.88
C ASP A 155 -0.51 22.34 6.03
N LYS A 156 0.10 22.56 7.20
CA LYS A 156 -0.61 22.96 8.42
C LYS A 156 -1.41 24.26 8.22
N GLU A 157 -0.86 25.23 7.49
CA GLU A 157 -1.49 26.53 7.28
C GLU A 157 -2.69 26.41 6.33
N LYS A 158 -2.54 25.66 5.23
CA LYS A 158 -3.64 25.38 4.29
C LYS A 158 -4.76 24.60 4.96
N LEU A 159 -4.43 23.62 5.81
CA LEU A 159 -5.43 22.88 6.58
C LEU A 159 -6.17 23.78 7.57
N ALA A 160 -5.47 24.68 8.27
CA ALA A 160 -6.09 25.62 9.20
C ALA A 160 -7.05 26.56 8.46
N LYS A 161 -6.63 27.12 7.32
CA LYS A 161 -7.46 27.96 6.45
C LYS A 161 -8.69 27.20 5.92
N LEU A 162 -8.51 25.93 5.56
CA LEU A 162 -9.59 25.09 5.06
C LEU A 162 -10.63 24.82 6.15
N LYS A 163 -10.18 24.47 7.36
CA LYS A 163 -11.06 24.25 8.52
C LYS A 163 -11.84 25.52 8.91
N SER A 164 -11.19 26.69 8.92
CA SER A 164 -11.84 27.96 9.27
C SER A 164 -12.82 28.47 8.21
N SER A 165 -12.77 27.94 6.99
CA SER A 165 -13.70 28.33 5.92
C SER A 165 -15.09 27.69 6.05
N VAL A 166 -15.26 26.74 6.97
CA VAL A 166 -16.53 26.07 7.25
C VAL A 166 -17.30 26.87 8.30
N PRO A 167 -18.53 27.33 8.01
CA PRO A 167 -19.36 27.99 9.02
C PRO A 167 -19.62 27.05 10.21
N GLU A 168 -19.44 27.55 11.44
CA GLU A 168 -19.71 26.77 12.67
C GLU A 168 -21.16 26.28 12.75
N SER A 169 -22.07 26.92 12.03
CA SER A 169 -23.48 26.51 11.94
C SER A 169 -23.71 25.20 11.19
N GLN A 170 -22.71 24.68 10.46
CA GLN A 170 -22.81 23.41 9.71
C GLN A 170 -22.07 22.25 10.38
N VAL A 171 -20.83 22.49 10.82
CA VAL A 171 -19.98 21.48 11.46
C VAL A 171 -19.10 22.16 12.50
N THR A 172 -19.10 21.64 13.72
CA THR A 172 -18.23 22.10 14.80
C THR A 172 -16.89 21.35 14.72
N ASP A 173 -15.79 22.08 14.51
CA ASP A 173 -14.41 21.56 14.37
C ASP A 173 -14.24 20.32 13.45
N PRO A 174 -14.31 20.49 12.11
CA PRO A 174 -14.14 19.38 11.18
C PRO A 174 -12.75 18.75 11.30
N THR A 175 -12.66 17.42 11.21
CA THR A 175 -11.39 16.68 11.16
C THR A 175 -10.59 17.03 9.89
N ARG A 176 -9.29 16.73 9.89
CA ARG A 176 -8.43 16.93 8.70
C ARG A 176 -8.96 16.18 7.46
N VAL A 177 -9.48 14.97 7.66
CA VAL A 177 -10.01 14.11 6.58
C VAL A 177 -11.29 14.69 6.02
N GLU A 178 -12.22 15.15 6.88
CA GLU A 178 -13.47 15.78 6.44
C GLU A 178 -13.20 17.06 5.66
N ALA A 179 -12.34 17.94 6.19
CA ALA A 179 -11.99 19.21 5.53
C ALA A 179 -11.42 18.97 4.12
N VAL A 180 -10.43 18.09 3.98
CA VAL A 180 -9.79 17.79 2.69
C VAL A 180 -10.74 17.06 1.74
N SER A 181 -11.53 16.10 2.24
CA SER A 181 -12.50 15.38 1.42
C SER A 181 -13.58 16.31 0.87
N ALA A 182 -14.12 17.21 1.70
CA ALA A 182 -15.11 18.20 1.29
C ALA A 182 -14.54 19.18 0.26
N TYR A 183 -13.29 19.59 0.40
CA TYR A 183 -12.59 20.43 -0.58
C TYR A 183 -12.55 19.76 -1.97
N PHE A 184 -12.05 18.52 -2.05
CA PHE A 184 -12.01 17.79 -3.31
C PHE A 184 -13.40 17.55 -3.86
N TRP A 185 -14.34 17.17 -3.00
CA TRP A 185 -15.71 16.91 -3.37
C TRP A 185 -16.37 18.11 -4.06
N ARG A 186 -16.20 19.29 -3.48
CA ARG A 186 -16.70 20.55 -4.06
C ARG A 186 -16.14 20.78 -5.46
N HIS A 187 -14.83 20.72 -5.62
CA HIS A 187 -14.19 20.97 -6.92
C HIS A 187 -14.54 19.90 -7.97
N PHE A 188 -14.65 18.64 -7.57
CA PHE A 188 -15.08 17.57 -8.48
C PHE A 188 -16.54 17.75 -8.93
N MET A 189 -17.44 18.15 -8.02
CA MET A 189 -18.80 18.49 -8.41
C MET A 189 -18.86 19.66 -9.39
N ASP A 190 -18.07 20.70 -9.17
CA ASP A 190 -18.03 21.88 -10.05
C ASP A 190 -17.53 21.50 -11.47
N VAL A 191 -16.45 20.71 -11.56
CA VAL A 191 -15.93 20.20 -12.83
C VAL A 191 -16.95 19.29 -13.53
N ALA A 192 -17.55 18.36 -12.79
CA ALA A 192 -18.49 17.40 -13.36
C ALA A 192 -19.75 18.09 -13.92
N LYS A 193 -20.25 19.13 -13.24
CA LYS A 193 -21.35 19.99 -13.71
C LYS A 193 -20.95 20.78 -14.96
N ALA A 194 -19.76 21.37 -14.98
CA ALA A 194 -19.27 22.14 -16.13
C ALA A 194 -19.10 21.27 -17.39
N GLN A 195 -18.69 20.02 -17.24
CA GLN A 195 -18.57 19.06 -18.34
C GLN A 195 -19.92 18.52 -18.84
N ASN A 196 -20.95 18.50 -17.98
CA ASN A 196 -22.25 17.90 -18.29
C ASN A 196 -23.43 18.83 -17.92
N PRO A 197 -23.50 20.06 -18.47
CA PRO A 197 -24.40 21.11 -17.98
C PRO A 197 -25.90 20.77 -18.10
N ASN A 198 -26.26 19.92 -19.08
CA ASN A 198 -27.66 19.58 -19.38
C ASN A 198 -28.08 18.19 -18.87
N LYS A 199 -27.23 17.51 -18.10
CA LYS A 199 -27.49 16.16 -17.61
C LYS A 199 -27.73 16.18 -16.10
N LYS A 200 -28.88 15.66 -15.67
CA LYS A 200 -29.08 15.35 -14.24
C LYS A 200 -28.10 14.25 -13.86
N MET A 201 -27.23 14.56 -12.89
CA MET A 201 -26.18 13.65 -12.43
C MET A 201 -26.20 13.56 -10.91
N ALA A 202 -26.20 12.33 -10.42
CA ALA A 202 -25.87 12.06 -9.02
C ALA A 202 -24.35 11.89 -8.94
N VAL A 203 -23.70 12.69 -8.09
CA VAL A 203 -22.29 12.51 -7.77
C VAL A 203 -22.27 11.85 -6.39
N VAL A 204 -21.55 10.74 -6.25
CA VAL A 204 -21.36 10.05 -4.95
C VAL A 204 -19.89 10.12 -4.50
N ALA A 205 -19.67 10.42 -3.22
CA ALA A 205 -18.39 10.28 -2.55
C ALA A 205 -18.45 9.07 -1.61
N THR A 206 -17.44 8.21 -1.65
CA THR A 206 -17.36 7.01 -0.80
C THR A 206 -16.09 7.08 0.06
N HIS A 207 -16.25 6.90 1.38
CA HIS A 207 -15.13 6.77 2.31
C HIS A 207 -15.01 5.33 2.80
N VAL A 208 -13.84 4.74 2.59
CA VAL A 208 -13.49 3.46 3.21
C VAL A 208 -13.02 3.75 4.64
N VAL A 209 -13.63 3.07 5.62
CA VAL A 209 -13.39 3.30 7.06
C VAL A 209 -13.14 1.97 7.77
N ASN A 210 -12.43 2.02 8.90
CA ASN A 210 -12.24 0.83 9.74
C ASN A 210 -13.58 0.43 10.38
N LEU A 211 -14.10 -0.74 10.00
CA LEU A 211 -15.35 -1.28 10.55
C LEU A 211 -15.17 -2.00 11.88
N ARG A 212 -13.94 -2.42 12.25
CA ARG A 212 -13.67 -3.18 13.50
C ARG A 212 -14.26 -2.52 14.75
N PRO A 213 -14.04 -1.22 15.03
CA PRO A 213 -14.61 -0.56 16.21
C PRO A 213 -16.08 -0.17 16.03
N ARG A 214 -16.67 -0.41 14.84
CA ARG A 214 -18.03 0.01 14.47
C ARG A 214 -19.01 -1.16 14.41
N MET A 215 -18.54 -2.39 14.63
CA MET A 215 -19.40 -3.56 14.78
C MET A 215 -19.98 -3.63 16.20
N ASP A 216 -21.21 -4.15 16.32
CA ASP A 216 -21.89 -4.34 17.61
C ASP A 216 -21.00 -5.09 18.62
N GLN A 217 -20.26 -6.08 18.13
CA GLN A 217 -19.13 -6.66 18.83
C GLN A 217 -17.85 -6.17 18.16
N SER A 218 -17.15 -5.25 18.83
CA SER A 218 -15.92 -4.69 18.29
C SER A 218 -14.86 -5.76 18.08
N LEU A 219 -14.22 -5.75 16.92
CA LEU A 219 -13.10 -6.63 16.61
C LEU A 219 -11.78 -6.01 17.11
N PRO A 220 -10.81 -6.83 17.56
CA PRO A 220 -9.49 -6.35 17.96
C PRO A 220 -8.70 -5.80 16.77
N ASP A 221 -7.76 -4.92 17.06
CA ASP A 221 -6.84 -4.31 16.09
C ASP A 221 -5.82 -5.31 15.50
#